data_AF-A0A957Y7I3-F1
#
_entry.id   AF-A0A957Y7I3-F1
#
_cell.length_a   1.000
_cell.length_b   1.000
_cell.length_c   1.000
_cell.angle_alpha   90.00
_cell.angle_beta   90.00
_cell.angle_gamma   90.00
#
_symmetry.space_group_name_H-M   'P 1'
#
loop_
_entity.id
_entity.type
_entity.pdbx_description
1 polymer ?
#
loop_
_entity_poly.entity_id
_entity_poly.type
_entity_poly.pdbx_seq_one_letter_code
_entity_poly.pdbx_strand_id
1 'polypeptide(L)' 'MGRKTDAERIKEIGKFVEQHPGSKPIDVARGLGVQPSSITRNLPAMDDAGILLYEDKKGGLWPFGKRK' A
#
# COMPACT_ATOMS: atom_id res chain seq x y z
N MET A 1 15.87 -9.23 -14.28
CA MET A 1 16.26 -8.03 -13.50
C MET A 1 14.99 -7.41 -12.90
N GLY A 2 14.95 -7.07 -11.61
CA GLY A 2 13.95 -6.10 -11.11
C GLY A 2 13.26 -6.35 -9.76
N ARG A 3 13.32 -7.54 -9.14
CA ARG A 3 12.57 -7.85 -7.89
C ARG A 3 12.94 -7.02 -6.64
N LYS A 4 13.87 -6.07 -6.73
CA LYS A 4 14.20 -5.15 -5.62
C LYS A 4 13.21 -3.99 -5.51
N THR A 5 12.60 -3.54 -6.62
CA THR A 5 11.79 -2.31 -6.63
C THR A 5 10.42 -2.51 -5.99
N ASP A 6 9.88 -3.73 -6.03
CA ASP A 6 8.54 -4.04 -5.50
C ASP A 6 8.51 -3.97 -3.97
N ALA A 7 9.55 -4.51 -3.30
CA ALA A 7 9.63 -4.49 -1.84
C ALA A 7 9.78 -3.07 -1.27
N GLU A 8 10.55 -2.20 -1.92
CA GLU A 8 10.64 -0.79 -1.51
C GLU A 8 9.34 -0.04 -1.74
N ARG A 9 8.66 -0.27 -2.88
CA ARG A 9 7.34 0.29 -3.15
C ARG A 9 6.31 -0.14 -2.11
N ILE A 10 6.31 -1.40 -1.72
CA ILE A 10 5.41 -1.95 -0.69
C ILE A 10 5.61 -1.21 0.64
N LYS A 11 6.86 -0.95 1.04
CA LYS A 11 7.16 -0.18 2.25
C LYS A 11 6.70 1.27 2.14
N GLU A 12 6.92 1.91 1.00
CA GLU A 12 6.51 3.30 0.75
C GLU A 12 4.99 3.47 0.76
N ILE A 13 4.24 2.54 0.14
CA ILE A 13 2.76 2.52 0.20
C ILE A 13 2.29 2.38 1.65
N GLY A 14 2.86 1.43 2.40
CA GLY A 14 2.52 1.25 3.82
C GLY A 14 2.77 2.52 4.64
N LYS A 15 3.94 3.14 4.47
CA LYS A 15 4.32 4.37 5.16
C LYS A 15 3.45 5.56 4.75
N PHE A 16 3.03 5.64 3.49
CA PHE A 16 2.12 6.67 3.03
C PHE A 16 0.74 6.53 3.67
N VAL A 17 0.19 5.31 3.71
CA VAL A 17 -1.11 5.04 4.32
C VAL A 17 -1.07 5.22 5.85
N GLU A 18 0.06 4.92 6.50
CA GLU A 18 0.29 5.26 7.92
C GLU A 18 0.26 6.77 8.19
N GLN A 19 0.81 7.58 7.28
CA GLN A 19 0.80 9.04 7.39
C GLN A 19 -0.55 9.66 6.98
N HIS A 20 -1.28 9.00 6.08
CA HIS A 20 -2.54 9.49 5.52
C HIS A 20 -3.63 8.41 5.60
N PRO A 21 -4.10 8.05 6.80
CA PRO A 21 -5.15 7.05 6.98
C PRO A 21 -6.46 7.49 6.30
N GLY A 22 -7.13 6.55 5.64
CA GLY A 22 -8.34 6.82 4.85
C GLY A 22 -8.08 7.31 3.42
N SER A 23 -6.83 7.36 2.98
CA SER A 23 -6.47 7.71 1.60
C SER A 23 -6.94 6.64 0.62
N LYS A 24 -7.48 7.05 -0.53
CA LYS A 24 -7.87 6.09 -1.57
C LYS A 24 -6.64 5.50 -2.25
N PRO A 25 -6.71 4.26 -2.79
CA PRO A 25 -5.63 3.65 -3.56
C PRO A 25 -5.11 4.56 -4.68
N ILE A 26 -6.00 5.34 -5.30
CA ILE A 26 -5.64 6.28 -6.36
C ILE A 26 -4.81 7.46 -5.86
N ASP A 27 -5.10 7.98 -4.66
CA ASP A 27 -4.34 9.09 -4.05
C ASP A 27 -2.97 8.62 -3.59
N VAL A 28 -2.91 7.43 -2.98
CA VAL A 28 -1.64 6.79 -2.59
C VAL A 28 -0.79 6.53 -3.84
N ALA A 29 -1.41 6.01 -4.90
CA ALA A 29 -0.74 5.75 -6.16
C ALA A 29 -0.22 7.04 -6.80
N ARG A 30 -1.02 8.11 -6.78
CA ARG A 30 -0.64 9.43 -7.30
C ARG A 30 0.50 10.06 -6.51
N GLY A 31 0.48 9.96 -5.18
CA GLY A 31 1.54 10.45 -4.30
C GLY A 31 2.87 9.72 -4.51
N LEU A 32 2.82 8.45 -4.87
CA LEU A 32 4.00 7.61 -5.12
C LEU A 32 4.38 7.50 -6.60
N GLY A 33 3.63 8.14 -7.50
CA GLY A 33 3.85 8.05 -8.94
C GLY A 33 3.69 6.64 -9.52
N VAL A 34 2.90 5.78 -8.87
CA VAL A 34 2.61 4.41 -9.33
C VAL A 34 1.21 4.30 -9.89
N GLN A 35 0.91 3.21 -10.60
CA GLN A 35 -0.45 2.93 -11.04
C GLN A 35 -1.29 2.35 -9.89
N PRO A 36 -2.58 2.72 -9.76
CA PRO A 36 -3.46 2.15 -8.73
C PRO A 36 -3.61 0.63 -8.86
N SER A 37 -3.61 0.10 -10.09
CA SER A 37 -3.58 -1.36 -10.34
C SER A 37 -2.33 -2.04 -9.79
N SER A 38 -1.22 -1.30 -9.66
CA SER A 38 -0.01 -1.82 -9.04
C SER A 38 -0.20 -1.97 -7.53
N ILE A 39 -0.96 -1.08 -6.88
CA ILE A 39 -1.26 -1.20 -5.45
C ILE A 39 -2.13 -2.42 -5.19
N THR A 40 -3.23 -2.59 -5.92
CA THR A 40 -4.13 -3.74 -5.73
C THR A 40 -3.43 -5.08 -6.03
N ARG A 41 -2.55 -5.12 -7.03
CA ARG A 41 -1.76 -6.32 -7.36
C ARG A 41 -0.66 -6.61 -6.34
N ASN A 42 -0.16 -5.59 -5.63
CA ASN A 42 0.84 -5.74 -4.59
C ASN A 42 0.23 -5.97 -3.19
N LEU A 43 -1.06 -5.72 -2.97
CA LEU A 43 -1.74 -5.98 -1.68
C LEU A 43 -1.39 -7.35 -1.06
N PRO A 44 -1.41 -8.48 -1.80
CA PRO A 44 -1.01 -9.78 -1.24
C PRO A 44 0.46 -9.81 -0.80
N ALA A 45 1.35 -9.14 -1.55
CA ALA A 45 2.77 -9.04 -1.20
C ALA A 45 3.01 -8.07 -0.01
N MET A 46 2.11 -7.10 0.21
CA MET A 46 2.14 -6.25 1.42
C MET A 46 1.80 -7.07 2.66
N ASP A 47 0.79 -7.93 2.57
CA ASP A 47 0.41 -8.88 3.63
C ASP A 47 1.57 -9.82 3.98
N ASP A 48 2.21 -10.41 2.96
CA ASP A 48 3.39 -11.27 3.09
C ASP A 48 4.58 -10.52 3.73
N ALA A 49 4.73 -9.22 3.43
CA ALA A 49 5.72 -8.34 4.03
C ALA A 49 5.36 -7.84 5.44
N GLY A 50 4.20 -8.25 5.99
CA GLY A 50 3.72 -7.86 7.31
C GLY A 50 3.12 -6.45 7.38
N ILE A 51 2.85 -5.81 6.24
CA ILE A 51 2.19 -4.52 6.13
C ILE A 51 0.70 -4.78 5.87
N LEU A 52 -0.09 -4.74 6.94
CA LEU A 52 -1.53 -4.99 6.85
C LEU A 52 -2.24 -3.67 6.57
N LEU A 53 -2.90 -3.62 5.41
CA LEU A 53 -3.79 -2.54 5.02
C LEU A 53 -5.19 -3.10 4.87
N TYR A 54 -6.20 -2.35 5.28
CA TYR A 54 -7.60 -2.69 5.00
C TYR A 54 -8.26 -1.59 4.18
N GLU A 55 -9.16 -1.98 3.28
CA GLU A 55 -9.99 -1.05 2.53
C GLU A 55 -11.35 -0.91 3.22
N ASP A 56 -11.76 0.33 3.53
CA ASP A 56 -13.11 0.63 4.02
C ASP A 56 -14.15 0.50 2.89
N LYS A 57 -15.43 0.39 3.23
CA LYS A 57 -16.55 0.31 2.28
C LYS A 57 -16.60 1.47 1.28
N LYS A 58 -15.94 2.60 1.56
CA LYS A 58 -15.81 3.76 0.65
C LYS A 58 -14.59 3.69 -0.30
N GLY A 59 -13.81 2.61 -0.26
CA GLY A 59 -12.57 2.46 -1.04
C GLY A 59 -11.38 3.23 -0.47
N GLY A 60 -11.39 3.52 0.84
CA GLY A 60 -10.29 4.20 1.54
C GLY A 60 -9.37 3.18 2.19
N LEU A 61 -8.05 3.31 2.00
CA LEU A 61 -7.06 2.45 2.63
C LEU A 61 -6.71 2.96 4.02
N TRP A 62 -6.66 2.02 4.96
CA TRP A 62 -6.34 2.26 6.35
C TRP A 62 -5.24 1.31 6.82
N PRO A 63 -4.31 1.79 7.65
CA PRO A 63 -3.32 0.93 8.26
C PRO A 63 -4.02 0.03 9.28
N PHE A 64 -3.98 -1.29 9.06
CA PHE A 64 -4.49 -2.28 10.01
C PHE A 64 -3.43 -2.61 11.07
N GLY A 65 -2.15 -2.49 10.71
CA GLY A 65 -1.02 -2.62 11.62
C GLY A 65 0.19 -3.28 10.96
N LYS A 66 1.34 -3.24 11.63
CA LYS A 66 2.49 -4.08 11.24
C LYS A 66 2.49 -5.35 12.09
N ARG A 67 2.55 -6.50 11.44
CA ARG A 67 2.78 -7.76 12.13
C ARG A 67 4.24 -7.74 12.62
N LYS A 68 4.42 -7.64 13.94
CA LYS A 68 5.72 -7.51 14.61
C LYS A 68 6.49 -8.82 14.57
#